data_AF-A0A9N9P1K0-F1
#
_entry.id   AF-A0A9N9P1K0-F1
#
_cell.length_a   1.000
_cell.length_b   1.000
_cell.length_c   1.000
_cell.angle_alpha   90.00
_cell.angle_beta   90.00
_cell.angle_gamma   90.00
#
_symmetry.space_group_name_H-M   'P 1'
#
loop_
_entity.id
_entity.type
_entity.pdbx_description
1 polymer ?
#
loop_
_entity_poly.entity_id
_entity_poly.type
_entity_poly.pdbx_seq_one_letter_code
_entity_poly.pdbx_strand_id
1 'polypeptide(L)'
;PATDVFDTNKAFIIHIDLPGVPKEDISIELRKLELTAHGESKRKLTYEAATSRVRERKIGKFRKVVFLPRDCDLNRENIEANFQN
;
A
#
# COMPACT_ATOMS: atom_id res chain seq x y z
N PRO A 1 3.01 -3.75 -4.42
CA PRO A 1 1.55 -3.83 -4.14
C PRO A 1 0.76 -3.42 -5.39
N ALA A 2 -0.39 -4.04 -5.62
CA ALA A 2 -1.34 -3.53 -6.61
C ALA A 2 -1.89 -2.19 -6.09
N THR A 3 -2.14 -1.25 -6.99
CA THR A 3 -2.52 0.11 -6.60
C THR A 3 -3.35 0.77 -7.66
N ASP A 4 -4.49 1.30 -7.25
CA ASP A 4 -5.33 2.15 -8.07
C ASP A 4 -5.24 3.59 -7.53
N VAL A 5 -5.24 4.55 -8.45
CA VAL A 5 -5.19 5.97 -8.14
C VAL A 5 -6.31 6.64 -8.92
N PHE A 6 -7.19 7.31 -8.20
CA PHE A 6 -8.30 8.06 -8.76
C PHE A 6 -8.07 9.54 -8.51
N ASP A 7 -8.11 10.30 -9.59
CA ASP A 7 -8.19 11.75 -9.54
C ASP A 7 -9.66 12.14 -9.69
N THR A 8 -10.20 12.80 -8.67
CA THR A 8 -11.56 13.32 -8.69
C THR A 8 -11.49 14.82 -8.49
N ASN A 9 -12.53 15.54 -8.92
CA ASN A 9 -12.61 17.00 -8.74
C ASN A 9 -12.54 17.47 -7.27
N LYS A 10 -12.60 16.55 -6.30
CA LYS A 10 -12.58 16.86 -4.86
C LYS A 10 -11.34 16.34 -4.14
N ALA A 11 -10.81 15.19 -4.55
CA ALA A 11 -9.74 14.51 -3.83
C ALA A 11 -9.01 13.48 -4.71
N PHE A 12 -7.76 13.20 -4.34
CA PHE A 12 -7.02 12.04 -4.80
C PHE A 12 -7.29 10.85 -3.89
N ILE A 13 -7.74 9.74 -4.49
CA ILE A 13 -8.04 8.51 -3.77
C ILE A 13 -7.04 7.44 -4.20
N ILE A 14 -6.33 6.84 -3.25
CA ILE A 14 -5.31 5.82 -3.51
C ILE A 14 -5.73 4.55 -2.79
N HIS A 15 -5.96 3.47 -3.55
CA HIS A 15 -6.22 2.14 -3.01
C HIS A 15 -4.98 1.28 -3.20
N ILE A 16 -4.55 0.58 -2.14
CA ILE A 16 -3.35 -0.28 -2.17
C ILE A 16 -3.71 -1.63 -1.57
N ASP A 17 -3.55 -2.68 -2.37
CA ASP A 17 -3.79 -4.06 -1.90
C ASP A 17 -2.61 -4.55 -1.08
N LEU A 18 -2.86 -4.79 0.21
CA LEU A 18 -1.87 -5.26 1.19
C LEU A 18 -2.38 -6.52 1.94
N PRO A 19 -2.69 -7.62 1.24
CA PRO A 19 -3.28 -8.81 1.85
C PRO A 19 -2.30 -9.48 2.81
N GLY A 20 -2.75 -9.74 4.03
CA GLY A 20 -1.98 -10.45 5.05
C GLY A 20 -0.88 -9.60 5.72
N VAL A 21 -0.92 -8.27 5.56
CA VAL A 21 -0.07 -7.33 6.29
C VAL A 21 -0.89 -6.75 7.44
N PRO A 22 -0.48 -6.88 8.71
CA PRO A 22 -1.17 -6.22 9.81
C PRO A 22 -0.99 -4.71 9.72
N LYS A 23 -1.97 -3.94 10.20
CA LYS A 23 -1.97 -2.47 10.12
C LYS A 23 -0.70 -1.85 10.73
N GLU A 24 -0.21 -2.42 11.82
CA GLU A 24 1.03 -1.99 12.49
C GLU A 24 2.31 -2.19 11.67
N ASP A 25 2.32 -3.11 10.70
CA ASP A 25 3.46 -3.35 9.80
C ASP A 25 3.37 -2.50 8.52
N ILE A 26 2.41 -1.57 8.43
CA ILE A 26 2.23 -0.64 7.30
C ILE A 26 2.63 0.76 7.72
N SER A 27 3.58 1.34 6.98
CA SER A 27 4.00 2.73 7.13
C SER A 27 3.71 3.51 5.87
N ILE A 28 3.11 4.69 6.04
CA ILE A 28 2.78 5.63 4.97
C ILE A 28 3.53 6.93 5.26
N GLU A 29 4.34 7.37 4.30
CA GLU A 29 5.04 8.65 4.34
C GLU A 29 4.59 9.52 3.18
N LEU A 30 4.31 10.79 3.44
CA LEU A 30 4.11 11.79 2.39
C LEU A 30 5.22 12.85 2.48
N ARG A 31 6.03 12.97 1.43
CA ARG A 31 7.08 13.98 1.32
C ARG A 31 6.88 14.80 0.06
N LYS A 32 6.60 16.09 0.22
CA LYS A 32 6.22 17.00 -0.88
C LYS A 32 5.03 16.40 -1.65
N LEU A 33 5.26 15.80 -2.81
CA LEU A 33 4.24 15.19 -3.67
C LEU A 33 4.46 13.68 -3.84
N GLU A 34 5.28 13.07 -3.00
CA GLU A 34 5.60 11.64 -3.06
C GLU A 34 4.97 10.92 -1.87
N LEU A 35 3.92 10.14 -2.13
CA LEU A 35 3.34 9.21 -1.16
C LEU A 35 4.06 7.86 -1.27
N THR A 36 4.72 7.45 -0.20
CA THR A 36 5.38 6.14 -0.09
C THR A 36 4.64 5.28 0.91
N ALA A 37 4.08 4.16 0.46
CA ALA A 37 3.59 3.09 1.31
C ALA A 37 4.62 1.95 1.36
N HIS A 38 5.07 1.56 2.54
CA HIS A 38 6.05 0.50 2.73
C HIS A 38 5.71 -0.37 3.93
N GLY A 39 6.26 -1.59 3.92
CA GLY A 39 6.00 -2.59 4.95
C GLY A 39 6.52 -3.95 4.51
N GLU A 40 6.14 -5.00 5.25
CA GLU A 40 6.56 -6.36 4.97
C GLU A 40 5.40 -7.34 5.02
N SER A 41 5.15 -8.04 3.90
CA SER A 41 4.19 -9.13 3.85
C SER A 41 4.87 -10.43 4.27
N LYS A 42 4.48 -10.98 5.42
CA LYS A 42 5.04 -12.23 5.93
C LYS A 42 4.24 -13.43 5.41
N ARG A 43 4.93 -14.53 5.10
CA ARG A 43 4.29 -15.79 4.76
C ARG A 43 3.99 -16.57 6.02
N LYS A 44 2.73 -16.98 6.22
CA LYS A 44 2.45 -18.12 7.10
C LYS A 44 2.77 -19.39 6.30
N LEU A 45 3.83 -20.10 6.69
CA LEU A 45 4.13 -21.44 6.17
C LEU A 45 3.10 -22.41 6.74
N THR A 46 1.95 -22.52 6.08
CA THR A 46 0.82 -23.33 6.59
C THR A 46 0.93 -24.81 6.21
N TYR A 47 1.86 -25.16 5.32
CA TYR A 47 1.97 -26.50 4.74
C TYR A 47 3.44 -26.87 4.52
N GLU A 48 4.19 -27.10 5.60
CA GLU A 48 5.62 -27.42 5.53
C GLU A 48 5.93 -28.70 4.73
N ALA A 49 4.98 -29.65 4.70
CA ALA A 49 5.11 -30.90 3.93
C ALA A 49 4.56 -30.83 2.49
N ALA A 50 4.06 -29.69 2.02
CA ALA A 50 3.41 -29.60 0.71
C ALA A 50 4.37 -29.19 -0.41
N THR A 51 4.29 -29.87 -1.55
CA THR A 51 4.97 -29.46 -2.78
C THR A 51 4.24 -28.28 -3.41
N SER A 52 4.91 -27.14 -3.51
CA SER A 52 4.40 -25.93 -4.17
C SER A 52 4.32 -26.14 -5.69
N ARG A 53 3.12 -26.12 -6.27
CA ARG A 53 2.94 -26.20 -7.74
C ARG A 53 3.06 -24.84 -8.43
N VAL A 54 2.57 -23.77 -7.80
CA VAL A 54 2.61 -22.39 -8.31
C VAL A 54 2.86 -21.41 -7.16
N ARG A 55 3.59 -20.31 -7.42
CA ARG A 55 3.78 -19.18 -6.48
C ARG A 55 3.80 -17.85 -7.20
N GLU A 56 2.73 -17.07 -7.05
CA GLU A 56 2.60 -15.75 -7.68
C GLU A 56 2.46 -14.62 -6.65
N ARG A 57 2.08 -14.96 -5.42
CA ARG A 57 1.94 -14.01 -4.32
C ARG A 57 3.29 -13.37 -4.01
N LYS A 58 3.36 -12.04 -4.06
CA LYS A 58 4.52 -11.27 -3.63
C LYS A 58 4.61 -11.29 -2.11
N ILE A 59 5.78 -11.68 -1.59
CA ILE A 59 6.06 -11.86 -0.16
C ILE A 59 7.37 -11.16 0.15
N GLY A 60 7.49 -10.62 1.36
CA GLY A 60 8.62 -9.84 1.83
C GLY A 60 8.35 -8.34 1.81
N LYS A 61 9.43 -7.56 1.84
CA LYS A 61 9.35 -6.11 1.90
C LYS A 61 8.74 -5.55 0.62
N PHE A 62 7.81 -4.61 0.79
CA PHE A 62 7.25 -3.85 -0.31
C PHE A 62 7.52 -2.36 -0.11
N ARG A 63 7.71 -1.67 -1.23
CA ARG A 63 7.73 -0.21 -1.31
C ARG A 63 6.92 0.19 -2.52
N LYS A 64 5.83 0.91 -2.31
CA LYS A 64 5.00 1.51 -3.36
C LYS A 64 5.15 3.03 -3.26
N VAL A 65 5.43 3.65 -4.39
CA VAL A 65 5.50 5.10 -4.51
C VAL A 65 4.40 5.55 -5.46
N VAL A 66 3.68 6.59 -5.08
CA VAL A 66 2.70 7.31 -5.89
C VAL A 66 3.08 8.79 -5.89
N PHE A 67 3.25 9.35 -7.08
CA PHE A 67 3.48 10.78 -7.24
C PHE A 67 2.15 11.50 -7.43
N LEU A 68 1.93 12.52 -6.62
CA LEU A 68 0.77 13.40 -6.72
C LEU A 68 1.05 14.53 -7.72
N PRO A 69 0.02 15.05 -8.41
CA PRO A 69 0.15 16.21 -9.28
C PRO A 69 0.64 17.46 -8.53
N ARG A 70 1.33 18.36 -9.25
CA ARG A 70 1.98 19.54 -8.65
C ARG A 70 1.01 20.60 -8.14
N ASP A 71 -0.19 20.59 -8.67
CA ASP A 71 -1.33 21.45 -8.39
C ASP A 71 -2.22 20.91 -7.25
N CYS A 72 -1.86 19.76 -6.66
CA CYS A 72 -2.56 19.23 -5.50
C CYS A 72 -2.28 20.10 -4.25
N ASP A 73 -3.31 20.74 -3.71
CA ASP A 73 -3.22 21.44 -2.43
C ASP A 73 -3.19 20.43 -1.27
N LEU A 74 -2.00 20.22 -0.72
CA LEU A 74 -1.76 19.25 0.34
C LEU A 74 -1.90 19.91 1.71
N ASN A 75 -3.15 20.11 2.14
CA ASN A 75 -3.41 20.38 3.55
C ASN A 75 -3.29 19.08 4.35
N ARG A 76 -2.30 19.01 5.26
CA ARG A 76 -2.05 17.83 6.11
C ARG A 76 -3.25 17.43 6.97
N GLU A 77 -4.12 18.38 7.29
CA GLU A 77 -5.32 18.12 8.11
C GLU A 77 -6.40 17.33 7.34
N ASN A 78 -6.36 17.37 6.00
CA ASN A 78 -7.34 16.71 5.14
C ASN A 78 -6.88 15.34 4.62
N ILE A 79 -5.73 14.84 5.10
CA ILE A 79 -5.18 13.55 4.69
C ILE A 79 -5.74 12.47 5.60
N GLU A 80 -6.52 11.56 5.02
CA GLU A 80 -7.11 10.44 5.73
C GLU A 80 -6.60 9.11 5.17
N ALA A 81 -6.43 8.13 6.06
CA ALA A 81 -6.06 6.77 5.69
C ALA A 81 -6.89 5.76 6.48
N ASN A 82 -7.56 4.87 5.76
CA ASN A 82 -8.34 3.79 6.32
C ASN A 82 -7.77 2.44 5.87
N PHE A 83 -7.78 1.46 6.77
CA PHE A 83 -7.34 0.10 6.49
C PHE A 83 -8.47 -0.86 6.84
N GLN A 84 -8.92 -1.61 5.85
CA GLN A 84 -9.94 -2.65 5.98
C GLN A 84 -9.40 -3.92 5.35
N ASN A 85 -9.73 -5.06 5.96
CA ASN A 85 -9.24 -6.38 5.61
C ASN A 85 -10.37 -7.25 5.06
#